data_AF-A0A531JIL1-F1
#
_entry.id   AF-A0A531JIL1-F1
#
_cell.length_a   1.000
_cell.length_b   1.000
_cell.length_c   1.000
_cell.angle_alpha   90.00
_cell.angle_beta   90.00
_cell.angle_gamma   90.00
#
_symmetry.space_group_name_H-M   'P 1'
#
loop_
_entity.id
_entity.type
_entity.pdbx_description
1 polymer ?
#
loop_
_entity_poly.entity_id
_entity_poly.type
_entity_poly.pdbx_seq_one_letter_code
_entity_poly.pdbx_strand_id
1 'polypeptide(L)'
;QANLLKLPDAPAVNIVVTGTGPVANWSGIGTFVVDGQIVAQLTGRHQVTDKGNYVEAKGDGDFQRFLPDKLKSLFAGKTSFDLAGTAIVTGGVEVERANIDSDAVHGTAAG
;
A
#
# COMPACT_ATOMS: atom_id res chain seq x y z
N GLN A 1 8.23 -12.65 13.51
CA GLN A 1 7.38 -13.39 12.56
C GLN A 1 6.13 -13.81 13.32
N ALA A 2 4.94 -13.45 12.83
CA ALA A 2 3.69 -13.85 13.47
C ALA A 2 3.00 -14.89 12.58
N ASN A 3 2.80 -16.09 13.11
CA ASN A 3 2.05 -17.17 12.48
C ASN A 3 0.59 -17.02 12.95
N LEU A 4 -0.32 -16.59 12.06
CA LEU A 4 -1.73 -16.41 12.40
C LEU A 4 -2.50 -17.71 12.10
N LEU A 5 -3.27 -18.16 13.09
CA LEU A 5 -3.90 -19.47 13.22
C LEU A 5 -4.76 -19.88 12.00
N LYS A 6 -4.64 -21.14 11.58
CA LYS A 6 -5.53 -21.81 10.62
C LYS A 6 -6.97 -21.83 11.17
N LEU A 7 -7.87 -21.09 10.55
CA LEU A 7 -9.31 -21.30 10.69
C LEU A 7 -9.73 -22.42 9.72
N PRO A 8 -10.59 -23.38 10.13
CA PRO A 8 -10.87 -24.59 9.34
C PRO A 8 -11.44 -24.36 7.93
N ASP A 9 -12.02 -23.19 7.65
CA ASP A 9 -12.81 -22.95 6.43
C ASP A 9 -12.32 -21.76 5.58
N ALA A 10 -11.13 -21.21 5.85
CA ALA A 10 -10.58 -20.09 5.10
C ALA A 10 -9.22 -20.43 4.47
N PRO A 11 -8.93 -19.99 3.24
CA PRO A 11 -7.64 -20.23 2.60
C PRO A 11 -6.53 -19.58 3.44
N ALA A 12 -5.37 -20.23 3.51
CA ALA A 12 -4.25 -19.72 4.29
C ALA A 12 -3.81 -18.36 3.75
N VAL A 13 -3.71 -17.37 4.65
CA VAL A 13 -3.24 -16.01 4.35
C VAL A 13 -1.89 -15.79 5.00
N ASN A 14 -0.93 -15.31 4.22
CA ASN A 14 0.37 -14.87 4.73
C ASN A 14 0.69 -13.46 4.20
N ILE A 15 1.15 -12.59 5.09
CA ILE A 15 1.58 -11.24 4.74
C ILE A 15 3.03 -11.12 5.14
N VAL A 16 3.90 -10.98 4.13
CA VAL A 16 5.34 -10.83 4.31
C VAL A 16 5.69 -9.36 4.17
N VAL A 17 6.33 -8.80 5.18
CA VAL A 17 6.81 -7.41 5.15
C VAL A 17 8.31 -7.40 5.37
N THR A 18 9.03 -6.76 4.45
CA THR A 18 10.47 -6.55 4.53
C THR A 18 10.76 -5.07 4.39
N GLY A 19 11.65 -4.52 5.24
CA GLY A 19 12.04 -3.12 5.19
C GLY A 19 13.53 -2.95 5.43
N THR A 20 14.10 -1.87 4.90
CA THR A 20 15.52 -1.53 5.02
C THR A 20 15.70 -0.01 5.17
N GLY A 21 16.85 0.39 5.70
CA GLY A 21 17.23 1.79 5.90
C GLY A 21 16.91 2.35 7.29
N PRO A 22 17.44 3.55 7.62
CA PRO A 22 17.13 4.25 8.85
C PRO A 22 15.68 4.76 8.87
N VAL A 23 15.12 5.02 10.05
CA VAL A 23 13.74 5.56 10.19
C VAL A 23 13.56 6.92 9.48
N ALA A 24 14.62 7.71 9.32
CA ALA A 24 14.57 8.97 8.58
C ALA A 24 14.52 8.77 7.04
N ASN A 25 14.84 7.58 6.53
CA ASN A 25 14.80 7.25 5.12
C ASN A 25 14.73 5.72 4.97
N TRP A 26 13.51 5.19 5.04
CA TRP A 26 13.26 3.75 4.96
C TRP A 26 12.47 3.40 3.72
N SER A 27 12.68 2.18 3.23
CA SER A 27 11.87 1.58 2.17
C SER A 27 11.46 0.17 2.57
N GLY A 28 10.34 -0.29 2.02
CA GLY A 28 9.82 -1.61 2.32
C GLY A 28 8.94 -2.19 1.21
N ILE A 29 8.74 -3.48 1.31
CA ILE A 29 7.91 -4.29 0.41
C ILE A 29 6.95 -5.09 1.28
N GLY A 30 5.67 -5.05 0.93
CA GLY A 30 4.63 -5.91 1.46
C GLY A 30 4.15 -6.88 0.38
N THR A 31 4.16 -8.17 0.67
CA THR A 31 3.69 -9.23 -0.22
C THR A 31 2.55 -9.98 0.45
N PHE A 32 1.42 -10.08 -0.26
CA PHE A 32 0.22 -10.75 0.20
C PHE A 32 0.08 -12.09 -0.52
N VAL A 33 0.01 -13.17 0.26
CA VAL A 33 -0.05 -14.53 -0.24
C VAL A 33 -1.32 -15.19 0.24
N VAL A 34 -2.06 -15.81 -0.69
CA VAL A 34 -3.24 -16.62 -0.40
C VAL A 34 -3.04 -17.97 -1.06
N ASP A 35 -3.20 -19.04 -0.28
CA ASP A 35 -3.03 -20.43 -0.77
C ASP A 35 -1.68 -20.66 -1.49
N GLY A 36 -0.62 -20.03 -0.96
CA GLY A 36 0.73 -20.09 -1.53
C GLY A 36 0.96 -19.23 -2.78
N GLN A 37 -0.07 -18.52 -3.29
CA GLN A 37 0.05 -17.63 -4.44
C GLN A 37 0.13 -16.17 -4.00
N ILE A 38 1.07 -15.41 -4.59
CA ILE A 38 1.11 -13.95 -4.40
C ILE A 38 -0.09 -13.34 -5.11
N VAL A 39 -0.98 -12.70 -4.36
CA VAL A 39 -2.19 -12.06 -4.89
C VAL A 39 -2.06 -10.54 -4.98
N ALA A 40 -1.17 -9.95 -4.19
CA ALA A 40 -0.87 -8.53 -4.25
C ALA A 40 0.53 -8.22 -3.72
N GLN A 41 1.10 -7.12 -4.20
CA GLN A 41 2.36 -6.59 -3.71
C GLN A 41 2.30 -5.07 -3.63
N LEU A 42 2.95 -4.49 -2.62
CA LEU A 42 3.18 -3.06 -2.53
C LEU A 42 4.62 -2.75 -2.14
N THR A 43 5.12 -1.62 -2.63
CA THR A 43 6.36 -1.00 -2.18
C THR A 43 6.04 0.34 -1.54
N GLY A 44 6.77 0.70 -0.50
CA GLY A 44 6.67 2.01 0.14
C GLY A 44 8.04 2.58 0.46
N ARG A 45 8.14 3.90 0.47
CA ARG A 45 9.28 4.63 0.99
C ARG A 45 8.79 5.82 1.78
N HIS A 46 9.50 6.14 2.84
CA HIS A 46 9.35 7.40 3.54
C HIS A 46 10.72 8.00 3.80
N GLN A 47 10.80 9.32 3.62
CA GLN A 47 12.01 10.09 3.80
C GLN A 47 11.68 11.41 4.48
N VAL A 48 12.39 11.71 5.55
CA VAL A 48 12.39 13.03 6.16
C VAL A 48 13.29 13.95 5.33
N THR A 49 12.74 15.07 4.92
CA THR A 49 13.40 16.10 4.11
C THR A 49 13.24 17.46 4.80
N ASP A 50 13.95 18.47 4.30
CA ASP A 50 13.81 19.85 4.81
C ASP A 50 12.40 20.42 4.57
N LYS A 51 11.70 19.97 3.52
CA LYS A 51 10.32 20.36 3.19
C LYS A 51 9.29 19.65 4.08
N GLY A 52 9.61 18.44 4.52
CA GLY A 52 8.76 17.61 5.36
C GLY A 52 8.90 16.12 5.08
N ASN A 53 7.81 15.39 5.28
CA ASN A 53 7.79 13.94 5.16
C ASN A 53 7.39 13.56 3.74
N TYR A 54 8.39 13.17 2.95
CA TYR A 54 8.16 12.57 1.65
C TYR A 54 7.71 11.12 1.82
N VAL A 55 6.67 10.72 1.09
CA VAL A 55 6.16 9.35 1.06
C VAL A 55 5.94 8.96 -0.39
N GLU A 56 6.34 7.74 -0.74
CA GLU A 56 5.94 7.10 -1.99
C GLU A 56 5.34 5.73 -1.69
N ALA A 57 4.31 5.34 -2.44
CA ALA A 57 3.68 4.04 -2.34
C ALA A 57 3.19 3.59 -3.71
N LYS A 58 3.51 2.33 -4.04
CA LYS A 58 3.05 1.70 -5.28
C LYS A 58 2.53 0.31 -4.97
N GLY A 59 1.41 -0.07 -5.56
CA GLY A 59 0.85 -1.41 -5.38
C GLY A 59 0.15 -1.94 -6.63
N ASP A 60 0.10 -3.26 -6.74
CA ASP A 60 -0.64 -4.00 -7.77
C ASP A 60 -1.19 -5.30 -7.19
N GLY A 61 -2.46 -5.62 -7.48
CA GLY A 61 -3.07 -6.91 -7.18
C GLY A 61 -4.46 -6.82 -6.56
N ASP A 62 -4.91 -7.93 -5.97
CA ASP A 62 -6.19 -8.04 -5.26
C ASP A 62 -6.01 -7.63 -3.79
N PHE A 63 -6.27 -6.35 -3.53
CA PHE A 63 -6.23 -5.79 -2.18
C PHE A 63 -7.57 -5.92 -1.44
N GLN A 64 -8.68 -6.12 -2.14
CA GLN A 64 -10.04 -6.03 -1.61
C GLN A 64 -10.22 -6.87 -0.34
N ARG A 65 -9.71 -8.10 -0.35
CA ARG A 65 -9.86 -9.06 0.76
C ARG A 65 -9.12 -8.67 2.04
N PHE A 66 -8.18 -7.73 1.97
CA PHE A 66 -7.35 -7.29 3.10
C PHE A 66 -7.79 -5.94 3.68
N LEU A 67 -8.80 -5.30 3.10
CA LEU A 67 -9.27 -3.98 3.51
C LEU A 67 -10.46 -4.06 4.47
N PRO A 68 -10.66 -3.04 5.32
CA PRO A 68 -11.91 -2.85 6.05
C PRO A 68 -13.12 -2.76 5.10
N ASP A 69 -14.30 -3.23 5.54
CA ASP A 69 -15.50 -3.35 4.68
C ASP A 69 -15.87 -2.06 3.94
N LYS A 70 -15.67 -0.89 4.58
CA LYS A 70 -15.97 0.43 3.99
C LYS A 70 -15.12 0.77 2.77
N LEU A 71 -13.97 0.12 2.60
CA LEU A 71 -13.03 0.40 1.52
C LEU A 71 -13.03 -0.69 0.44
N LYS A 72 -13.56 -1.89 0.74
CA LYS A 72 -13.52 -3.04 -0.18
C LYS A 72 -14.07 -2.70 -1.56
N SER A 73 -15.21 -2.02 -1.62
CA SER A 73 -15.86 -1.66 -2.89
C SER A 73 -15.03 -0.74 -3.77
N LEU A 74 -14.13 0.06 -3.19
CA LEU A 74 -13.26 0.99 -3.95
C LEU A 74 -12.04 0.28 -4.56
N PHE A 75 -11.73 -0.92 -4.09
CA PHE A 75 -10.58 -1.73 -4.50
C PHE A 75 -11.05 -3.07 -5.10
N ALA A 76 -12.29 -3.11 -5.59
CA ALA A 76 -12.85 -4.31 -6.17
C ALA A 76 -12.08 -4.73 -7.42
N GLY A 77 -11.84 -6.04 -7.54
CA GLY A 77 -11.06 -6.61 -8.63
C GLY A 77 -9.56 -6.33 -8.51
N LYS A 78 -8.89 -6.30 -9.67
CA LYS A 78 -7.46 -5.98 -9.70
C LYS A 78 -7.30 -4.46 -9.52
N THR A 79 -6.53 -4.06 -8.52
CA THR A 79 -6.24 -2.65 -8.27
C THR A 79 -4.75 -2.37 -8.43
N SER A 80 -4.42 -1.26 -9.07
CA SER A 80 -3.08 -0.68 -9.09
C SER A 80 -3.13 0.76 -8.57
N PHE A 81 -2.08 1.18 -7.88
CA PHE A 81 -1.93 2.56 -7.43
C PHE A 81 -0.47 2.99 -7.45
N ASP A 82 -0.25 4.28 -7.69
CA ASP A 82 1.05 4.94 -7.64
C ASP A 82 0.89 6.33 -7.04
N LEU A 83 1.42 6.50 -5.83
CA LEU A 83 1.26 7.68 -5.01
C LEU A 83 2.64 8.21 -4.62
N ALA A 84 2.83 9.51 -4.73
CA ALA A 84 3.88 10.23 -4.04
C ALA A 84 3.34 11.58 -3.53
N GLY A 85 3.74 11.91 -2.31
CA GLY A 85 3.35 13.14 -1.64
C GLY A 85 4.41 13.62 -0.66
N THR A 86 4.43 14.92 -0.41
CA THR A 86 5.17 15.51 0.70
C THR A 86 4.19 16.14 1.69
N ALA A 87 4.13 15.59 2.92
CA ALA A 87 3.46 16.26 4.02
C ALA A 87 4.37 17.37 4.56
N ILE A 88 3.98 18.63 4.34
CA ILE A 88 4.83 19.81 4.58
C ILE A 88 4.82 20.14 6.08
N VAL A 89 6.00 20.40 6.67
CA VAL A 89 6.13 20.67 8.12
C VAL A 89 5.32 21.90 8.55
N THR A 90 5.22 22.90 7.67
CA THR A 90 4.44 24.13 7.90
C THR A 90 2.94 23.97 7.69
N GLY A 91 2.48 22.74 7.39
CA GLY A 91 1.10 22.43 7.05
C GLY A 91 0.87 22.34 5.53
N GLY A 92 -0.15 21.58 5.15
CA GLY A 92 -0.45 21.26 3.75
C GLY A 92 0.16 19.93 3.29
N VAL A 93 -0.31 19.47 2.14
CA VAL A 93 0.21 18.30 1.43
C VAL A 93 0.47 18.72 0.01
N GLU A 94 1.68 18.49 -0.47
CA GLU A 94 1.99 18.51 -1.90
C GLU A 94 1.80 17.10 -2.42
N VAL A 95 1.08 16.97 -3.52
CA VAL A 95 0.84 15.70 -4.21
C VAL A 95 1.63 15.75 -5.51
N GLU A 96 2.76 15.05 -5.57
CA GLU A 96 3.51 14.97 -6.82
C GLU A 96 2.81 14.02 -7.81
N ARG A 97 2.20 12.94 -7.32
CA ARG A 97 1.33 12.07 -8.10
C ARG A 97 0.40 11.28 -7.20
N ALA A 98 -0.84 11.12 -7.62
CA ALA A 98 -1.74 10.15 -7.01
C ALA A 98 -2.60 9.51 -8.10
N ASN A 99 -2.25 8.28 -8.48
CA ASN A 99 -3.01 7.50 -9.44
C ASN A 99 -3.57 6.26 -8.76
N ILE A 100 -4.84 5.97 -8.99
CA ILE A 100 -5.48 4.71 -8.63
C ILE A 100 -6.33 4.22 -9.80
N ASP A 101 -6.21 2.93 -10.08
CA ASP A 101 -6.95 2.24 -11.12
C ASP A 101 -7.43 0.89 -10.58
N SER A 102 -8.74 0.70 -10.62
CA SER A 102 -9.44 -0.52 -10.20
C SER A 102 -10.70 -0.65 -11.03
N ASP A 103 -11.38 -1.80 -10.93
CA ASP A 103 -12.65 -2.01 -11.65
C ASP A 103 -13.75 -1.03 -11.20
N ALA A 104 -13.65 -0.48 -9.98
CA ALA A 104 -14.66 0.41 -9.40
C ALA A 104 -14.27 1.90 -9.44
N VAL A 105 -12.98 2.21 -9.44
CA VAL A 105 -12.45 3.57 -9.27
C VAL A 105 -11.28 3.79 -10.22
N HIS A 106 -11.35 4.90 -10.97
CA HIS A 106 -10.22 5.48 -11.68
C HIS A 106 -10.07 6.94 -11.23
N GLY A 107 -8.88 7.32 -10.76
CA GLY A 107 -8.64 8.66 -10.25
C GLY A 107 -7.18 9.09 -10.38
N THR A 108 -6.99 10.36 -10.72
CA THR A 108 -5.68 11.00 -10.79
C THR A 108 -5.70 12.34 -10.06
N ALA A 109 -4.61 12.68 -9.36
CA ALA A 109 -4.40 13.98 -8.74
C ALA A 109 -2.92 14.37 -8.71
N ALA A 110 -2.66 15.67 -8.80
CA ALA A 110 -1.36 16.30 -8.62
C ALA A 110 -1.59 17.79 -8.23
N GLY A 111 -0.72 18.36 -7.41
CA GLY A 111 -0.80 19.77 -7.00
C GLY A 111 -0.23 20.09 -5.63
#